data_AF-A0A6N7XVX6-F1
#
_entry.id   AF-A0A6N7XVX6-F1
#
_cell.length_a   1.000
_cell.length_b   1.000
_cell.length_c   1.000
_cell.angle_alpha   90.00
_cell.angle_beta   90.00
_cell.angle_gamma   90.00
#
_symmetry.space_group_name_H-M   'P 1'
#
loop_
_entity.id
_entity.type
_entity.pdbx_description
1 polymer ?
#
loop_
_entity_poly.entity_id
_entity_poly.type
_entity_poly.pdbx_seq_one_letter_code
_entity_poly.pdbx_strand_id
1 'polypeptide(L)'
;MKITEETIHLIEKALNIKLYPWQKEWLINRTPFPDICPCLLFSFKESVVKSCITRFNGKRCHARNRATGKTTIHCINLALSDNSEPIDIRFMERYSDWGDGSRRYANGFYKRMFLDIWHSLKDAGLPVRDLRS
;
A
#
# COMPACT_ATOMS: atom_id res chain seq x y z
N MET A 1 6.72 15.55 2.38
CA MET A 1 7.29 15.49 1.02
C MET A 1 6.18 15.35 -0.03
N LYS A 2 6.28 16.06 -1.16
CA LYS A 2 5.44 15.80 -2.35
C LYS A 2 6.02 14.61 -3.13
N ILE A 3 5.23 13.58 -3.40
CA ILE A 3 5.67 12.40 -4.14
C ILE A 3 5.60 12.70 -5.66
N THR A 4 6.71 12.48 -6.35
CA THR A 4 6.87 12.64 -7.81
C THR A 4 7.21 11.32 -8.49
N GLU A 5 7.31 11.31 -9.82
CA GLU A 5 7.76 10.13 -10.58
C GLU A 5 9.18 9.68 -10.20
N GLU A 6 10.09 10.64 -9.94
CA GLU A 6 11.44 10.32 -9.46
C GLU A 6 11.38 9.67 -8.07
N THR A 7 10.50 10.19 -7.20
CA THR A 7 10.27 9.60 -5.87
C THR A 7 9.74 8.17 -6.00
N ILE A 8 8.84 7.90 -6.95
CA ILE A 8 8.31 6.56 -7.23
C ILE A 8 9.42 5.60 -7.65
N HIS A 9 10.37 6.04 -8.49
CA HIS A 9 11.48 5.18 -8.90
C HIS A 9 12.36 4.80 -7.71
N LEU A 10 12.61 5.72 -6.78
CA LEU A 10 13.32 5.44 -5.54
C LEU A 10 12.55 4.47 -4.64
N ILE A 11 11.23 4.65 -4.50
CA ILE A 11 10.35 3.76 -3.74
C ILE A 11 10.39 2.33 -4.32
N GLU A 12 10.20 2.19 -5.63
CA GLU A 12 10.23 0.88 -6.31
C GLU A 12 11.58 0.18 -6.12
N LYS A 13 12.68 0.93 -6.22
CA LYS A 13 14.03 0.41 -5.98
C LYS A 13 14.22 -0.02 -4.52
N ALA A 14 13.81 0.82 -3.57
CA ALA A 14 13.93 0.56 -2.14
C ALA A 14 13.15 -0.69 -1.71
N LEU A 15 11.94 -0.85 -2.25
CA LEU A 15 11.05 -1.96 -1.92
C LEU A 15 11.30 -3.21 -2.77
N ASN A 16 12.16 -3.11 -3.79
CA ASN A 16 12.39 -4.15 -4.80
C ASN A 16 11.08 -4.69 -5.42
N ILE A 17 10.17 -3.77 -5.77
CA ILE A 17 8.88 -4.08 -6.41
C ILE A 17 8.62 -3.12 -7.58
N LYS A 18 7.66 -3.48 -8.43
CA LYS A 18 7.06 -2.54 -9.39
C LYS A 18 5.66 -2.18 -8.95
N LEU A 19 5.42 -0.88 -8.80
CA LEU A 19 4.09 -0.37 -8.49
C LEU A 19 3.23 -0.44 -9.75
N TYR A 20 1.97 -0.78 -9.56
CA TYR A 20 1.00 -0.73 -10.63
C TYR A 20 0.66 0.72 -11.02
N PRO A 21 0.18 0.97 -12.26
CA PRO A 21 -0.15 2.33 -12.71
C PRO A 21 -1.10 3.09 -11.75
N TRP A 22 -2.19 2.45 -11.30
CA TRP A 22 -3.13 3.09 -10.38
C TRP A 22 -2.54 3.40 -9.00
N GLN A 23 -1.53 2.63 -8.56
CA GLN A 23 -0.83 2.89 -7.32
C GLN A 23 0.04 4.15 -7.43
N LYS A 24 0.71 4.33 -8.58
CA LYS A 24 1.50 5.52 -8.90
C LYS A 24 0.63 6.76 -8.99
N GLU A 25 -0.48 6.66 -9.73
CA GLU A 25 -1.45 7.75 -9.88
C GLU A 25 -2.05 8.16 -8.53
N TRP A 26 -2.36 7.20 -7.65
CA TRP A 26 -2.85 7.52 -6.31
C TRP A 26 -1.79 8.27 -5.48
N LEU A 27 -0.50 7.88 -5.56
CA LEU A 27 0.58 8.54 -4.83
C LEU A 27 0.81 9.99 -5.29
N ILE A 28 0.70 10.26 -6.59
CA ILE A 28 0.96 11.59 -7.19
C ILE A 28 -0.29 12.47 -7.09
N ASN A 29 -1.43 11.97 -7.56
CA ASN A 29 -2.64 12.75 -7.83
C ASN A 29 -3.81 12.43 -6.90
N ARG A 30 -3.67 11.46 -6.00
CA ARG A 30 -4.77 10.93 -5.17
C ARG A 30 -5.95 10.39 -6.00
N THR A 31 -5.70 9.97 -7.24
CA THR A 31 -6.70 9.34 -8.10
C THR A 31 -7.29 8.10 -7.41
N PRO A 32 -8.62 7.93 -7.35
CA PRO A 32 -9.24 6.76 -6.72
C PRO A 32 -8.72 5.43 -7.29
N PHE A 33 -8.61 4.42 -6.43
CA PHE A 33 -8.29 3.06 -6.87
C PHE A 33 -9.41 2.52 -7.77
N PRO A 34 -9.08 1.67 -8.77
CA PRO A 34 -10.09 1.06 -9.62
C PRO A 34 -11.01 0.14 -8.81
N ASP A 35 -12.32 0.27 -9.04
CA ASP A 35 -13.34 -0.60 -8.45
C ASP A 35 -13.39 -1.99 -9.11
N ILE A 36 -12.73 -2.16 -10.25
CA ILE A 36 -12.63 -3.41 -11.01
C ILE A 36 -11.33 -4.12 -10.60
N CYS A 37 -11.38 -5.46 -10.47
CA CYS A 37 -10.20 -6.24 -10.12
C CYS A 37 -9.06 -5.95 -11.11
N PRO A 38 -7.87 -5.57 -10.63
CA PRO A 38 -6.75 -5.32 -11.52
C PRO A 38 -6.30 -6.56 -12.32
N CYS A 39 -6.64 -7.75 -11.80
CA CYS A 39 -6.49 -9.03 -12.48
C CYS A 39 -7.31 -9.17 -13.78
N LEU A 40 -8.44 -8.46 -13.89
CA LEU A 40 -9.28 -8.41 -15.09
C LEU A 40 -8.83 -7.31 -16.06
N LEU A 41 -8.20 -6.25 -15.54
CA LEU A 41 -7.70 -5.13 -16.33
C LEU A 41 -6.34 -5.44 -16.97
N PHE A 42 -5.52 -6.26 -16.32
CA PHE A 42 -4.17 -6.58 -16.74
C PHE A 42 -3.97 -8.09 -16.69
N SER A 43 -4.29 -8.77 -17.80
CA SER A 43 -4.07 -10.20 -17.98
C SER A 43 -2.56 -10.51 -18.01
N PHE A 44 -1.92 -10.57 -16.84
CA PHE A 44 -0.53 -11.00 -16.67
C PHE A 44 -0.52 -12.47 -16.25
N LYS A 45 -0.32 -13.36 -17.22
CA LYS A 45 -0.06 -14.80 -17.06
C LYS A 45 -1.20 -15.64 -16.46
N GLU A 46 -1.36 -16.83 -17.03
CA GLU A 46 -2.38 -17.84 -16.71
C GLU A 46 -2.40 -18.26 -15.22
N SER A 47 -1.27 -18.13 -14.51
CA SER A 47 -1.17 -18.42 -13.07
C SER A 47 -1.88 -17.39 -12.18
N VAL A 48 -1.98 -16.12 -12.61
CA VAL A 48 -2.73 -15.07 -11.89
C VAL A 48 -4.24 -15.25 -12.12
N VAL A 49 -4.61 -15.74 -13.30
CA VAL A 49 -6.00 -16.14 -13.59
C VAL A 49 -6.46 -17.23 -12.61
N LYS A 50 -5.61 -18.21 -12.28
CA LYS A 50 -5.96 -19.29 -11.31
C LYS A 50 -6.24 -18.79 -9.89
N SER A 51 -5.50 -17.80 -9.37
CA SER A 51 -5.78 -17.25 -8.04
C SER A 51 -7.07 -16.42 -8.03
N CYS A 52 -7.40 -15.77 -9.14
CA CYS A 52 -8.61 -14.98 -9.32
C CYS A 52 -9.87 -15.79 -9.64
N ILE A 53 -9.76 -16.97 -10.26
CA ILE A 53 -10.89 -17.88 -10.53
C ILE A 53 -11.61 -18.25 -9.23
N THR A 54 -10.90 -18.42 -8.10
CA THR A 54 -11.53 -18.71 -6.80
C THR A 54 -12.44 -17.57 -6.30
N ARG A 55 -12.28 -16.34 -6.83
CA ARG A 55 -13.01 -15.14 -6.41
C ARG A 55 -13.88 -14.54 -7.52
N PHE A 56 -13.93 -15.14 -8.69
CA PHE A 56 -14.72 -14.69 -9.83
C PHE A 56 -15.71 -15.79 -10.23
N ASN A 57 -17.01 -15.53 -10.09
CA ASN A 57 -18.05 -16.53 -10.36
C ASN A 57 -18.64 -16.45 -11.78
N GLY A 58 -17.93 -15.84 -12.73
CA GLY A 58 -18.43 -15.60 -14.09
C GLY A 58 -19.38 -14.41 -14.23
N LYS A 59 -19.85 -13.80 -13.12
CA LYS A 59 -20.76 -12.63 -13.12
C LYS A 59 -20.28 -11.47 -12.26
N ARG A 60 -19.53 -11.72 -11.18
CA ARG A 60 -19.02 -10.71 -10.23
C ARG A 60 -17.65 -11.11 -9.70
N CYS A 61 -16.80 -10.11 -9.46
CA CYS A 61 -15.55 -10.28 -8.72
C CYS A 61 -15.78 -10.02 -7.24
N HIS A 62 -15.57 -11.03 -6.39
CA HIS A 62 -15.67 -10.93 -4.92
C HIS A 62 -14.43 -10.28 -4.28
N ALA A 63 -13.42 -9.92 -5.09
CA ALA A 63 -12.24 -9.18 -4.67
C ALA A 63 -12.38 -7.66 -4.90
N ARG A 64 -13.61 -7.13 -5.03
CA ARG A 64 -13.85 -5.69 -5.19
C ARG A 64 -13.11 -4.90 -4.10
N ASN A 65 -12.20 -4.02 -4.49
CA ASN A 65 -11.30 -3.27 -3.59
C ASN A 65 -10.38 -4.12 -2.69
N ARG A 66 -10.14 -5.39 -3.02
CA ARG A 66 -9.19 -6.29 -2.35
C ARG A 66 -8.03 -6.62 -3.30
N ALA A 67 -6.86 -6.86 -2.71
CA ALA A 67 -5.63 -7.20 -3.46
C ALA A 67 -5.21 -6.16 -4.52
N THR A 68 -5.66 -4.91 -4.39
CA THR A 68 -5.28 -3.79 -5.26
C THR A 68 -3.96 -3.12 -4.84
N GLY A 69 -3.40 -3.54 -3.70
CA GLY A 69 -2.23 -2.92 -3.09
C GLY A 69 -2.51 -1.59 -2.37
N LYS A 70 -3.78 -1.31 -2.04
CA LYS A 70 -4.20 -0.11 -1.30
C LYS A 70 -3.48 0.05 0.05
N THR A 71 -3.39 -1.03 0.84
CA THR A 71 -2.70 -1.01 2.14
C THR A 71 -1.21 -0.69 1.99
N THR A 72 -0.53 -1.29 1.01
CA THR A 72 0.88 -1.02 0.70
C THR A 72 1.10 0.45 0.40
N ILE A 73 0.27 1.03 -0.47
CA ILE A 73 0.37 2.44 -0.86
C ILE A 73 0.03 3.38 0.29
N HIS A 74 -0.94 3.01 1.12
CA HIS A 74 -1.25 3.75 2.33
C HIS A 74 -0.05 3.78 3.30
N CYS A 75 0.63 2.65 3.51
CA CYS A 75 1.84 2.58 4.34
C CYS A 75 2.99 3.43 3.79
N ILE A 76 3.26 3.38 2.47
CA ILE A 76 4.28 4.22 1.81
C ILE A 76 3.96 5.69 2.04
N ASN A 77 2.70 6.08 1.81
CA ASN A 77 2.28 7.45 2.00
C ASN A 77 2.37 7.90 3.45
N LEU A 78 1.98 7.05 4.41
CA LEU A 78 2.12 7.34 5.84
C LEU A 78 3.59 7.59 6.20
N ALA A 79 4.49 6.72 5.74
CA ALA A 79 5.93 6.83 5.99
C ALA A 79 6.53 8.11 5.39
N LEU A 80 6.09 8.56 4.22
CA LEU A 80 6.65 9.71 3.50
C LEU A 80 5.88 11.03 3.72
N SER A 81 4.78 11.00 4.47
CA SER A 81 3.94 12.16 4.74
C SER A 81 4.66 13.22 5.57
N ASP A 82 4.48 14.49 5.21
CA ASP A 82 5.14 15.65 5.83
C ASP A 82 4.55 16.09 7.17
N ASN A 83 3.56 15.37 7.70
CA ASN A 83 2.80 15.82 8.87
C ASN A 83 3.59 15.53 10.15
N SER A 84 4.49 16.47 10.46
CA SER A 84 5.19 16.91 11.70
C SER A 84 5.26 16.04 12.96
N GLU A 85 4.40 15.05 13.19
CA GLU A 85 4.41 14.22 14.39
C GLU A 85 4.99 12.83 14.12
N PRO A 86 5.91 12.34 14.97
CA PRO A 86 6.38 10.97 14.91
C PRO A 86 5.24 9.94 14.95
N ILE A 87 5.42 8.81 14.26
CA ILE A 87 4.47 7.69 14.22
C ILE A 87 4.57 6.92 15.53
N ASP A 88 3.52 6.95 16.36
CA ASP A 88 3.49 6.15 17.58
C ASP A 88 3.14 4.69 17.25
N ILE A 89 4.16 3.84 17.21
CA ILE A 89 4.02 2.45 16.79
C ILE A 89 3.28 1.57 17.82
N ARG A 90 2.96 2.10 19.01
CA ARG A 90 2.10 1.42 19.98
C ARG A 90 0.62 1.54 19.64
N PHE A 91 0.24 2.56 18.87
CA PHE A 91 -1.15 2.89 18.56
C PHE A 91 -1.41 2.87 17.05
N MET A 92 -1.00 1.79 16.39
CA MET A 92 -1.12 1.66 14.93
C MET A 92 -2.57 1.66 14.45
N GLU A 93 -3.54 1.38 15.33
CA GLU A 93 -4.97 1.47 15.01
C GLU A 93 -5.40 2.88 14.59
N ARG A 94 -4.67 3.91 15.02
CA ARG A 94 -4.92 5.32 14.64
C ARG A 94 -4.56 5.61 13.18
N TYR A 95 -3.71 4.78 12.58
CA TYR A 95 -3.20 4.99 11.22
C TYR A 95 -3.72 3.93 10.23
N SER A 96 -4.24 2.80 10.72
CA SER A 96 -4.75 1.69 9.91
C SER A 96 -5.72 2.14 8.81
N ASP A 97 -5.52 1.61 7.59
CA ASP A 97 -6.38 1.89 6.43
C ASP A 97 -7.77 1.24 6.50
N TRP A 98 -7.96 0.32 7.44
CA TRP A 98 -9.18 -0.46 7.61
C TRP A 98 -10.22 0.23 8.51
N GLY A 99 -9.83 1.24 9.31
CA GLY A 99 -10.74 2.20 9.94
C GLY A 99 -11.77 1.67 10.97
N ASP A 100 -11.85 0.37 11.25
CA ASP A 100 -12.78 -0.22 12.23
C ASP A 100 -12.27 -0.17 13.68
N GLY A 101 -11.07 0.38 13.91
CA GLY A 101 -10.42 0.41 15.22
C GLY A 101 -9.91 -0.96 15.70
N SER A 102 -9.90 -1.99 14.84
CA SER A 102 -9.43 -3.33 15.19
C SER A 102 -7.95 -3.32 15.52
N ARG A 103 -7.66 -3.29 16.82
CA ARG A 103 -6.31 -3.44 17.37
C ARG A 103 -5.62 -4.70 16.88
N ARG A 104 -6.38 -5.77 16.62
CA ARG A 104 -5.81 -7.04 16.12
C ARG A 104 -5.22 -6.89 14.72
N TYR A 105 -5.97 -6.31 13.79
CA TYR A 105 -5.47 -6.09 12.43
C TYR A 105 -4.32 -5.06 12.45
N ALA A 106 -4.53 -3.95 13.16
CA ALA A 106 -3.59 -2.85 13.23
C ALA A 106 -2.25 -3.26 13.83
N ASN A 107 -2.25 -3.93 14.99
CA ASN A 107 -1.02 -4.34 15.68
C ASN A 107 -0.41 -5.65 15.15
N GLY A 108 -1.15 -6.39 14.33
CA GLY A 108 -0.67 -7.59 13.65
C GLY A 108 -0.09 -7.27 12.28
N PHE A 109 -0.88 -7.60 11.25
CA PHE A 109 -0.47 -7.51 9.86
C PHE A 109 -0.07 -6.09 9.43
N TYR A 110 -0.89 -5.10 9.78
CA TYR A 110 -0.69 -3.73 9.31
C TYR A 110 0.60 -3.12 9.87
N LYS A 111 0.84 -3.20 11.19
CA LYS A 111 2.08 -2.74 11.83
C LYS A 111 3.32 -3.36 11.21
N ARG A 112 3.31 -4.69 11.00
CA ARG A 112 4.43 -5.40 10.38
C ARG A 112 4.71 -4.87 8.98
N MET A 113 3.70 -4.83 8.12
CA MET A 113 3.83 -4.32 6.75
C MET A 113 4.33 -2.87 6.73
N PHE A 114 3.79 -2.02 7.62
CA PHE A 114 4.22 -0.63 7.73
C PHE A 114 5.71 -0.52 8.10
N LEU A 115 6.16 -1.25 9.12
CA LEU A 115 7.55 -1.22 9.57
C LEU A 115 8.51 -1.75 8.50
N ASP A 116 8.15 -2.85 7.82
CA ASP A 116 8.97 -3.40 6.73
C ASP A 116 9.16 -2.35 5.62
N ILE A 117 8.08 -1.68 5.21
CA ILE A 117 8.16 -0.59 4.22
C ILE A 117 8.96 0.58 4.76
N TRP A 118 8.73 0.99 6.01
CA TRP A 118 9.40 2.12 6.63
C TRP A 118 10.91 1.92 6.67
N HIS A 119 11.38 0.74 7.11
CA HIS A 119 12.81 0.41 7.17
C HIS A 119 13.43 0.42 5.78
N SER A 120 12.82 -0.25 4.80
CA SER A 120 13.35 -0.26 3.43
C SER A 120 13.46 1.14 2.82
N LEU A 121 12.48 2.02 3.09
CA LEU A 121 12.54 3.41 2.63
C LEU A 121 13.60 4.22 3.38
N LYS A 122 13.74 4.02 4.71
CA LYS A 122 14.77 4.67 5.53
C LYS A 122 16.17 4.27 5.09
N ASP A 123 16.41 2.99 4.89
CA ASP A 123 17.70 2.42 4.50
C ASP A 123 18.12 2.88 3.10
N ALA A 124 17.14 3.13 2.22
CA ALA A 124 17.35 3.76 0.92
C ALA A 124 17.56 5.28 0.98
N GLY A 125 17.56 5.89 2.16
CA GLY A 125 17.80 7.31 2.38
C GLY A 125 16.61 8.22 2.08
N LEU A 126 15.39 7.69 1.94
CA LEU A 126 14.21 8.53 1.78
C LEU A 126 13.86 9.25 3.09
N PRO A 127 13.28 10.46 3.03
CA PRO A 127 12.91 11.25 4.20
C PRO A 127 11.63 10.71 4.85
N VAL A 128 11.73 9.53 5.46
CA VAL A 128 10.60 8.94 6.19
C VAL A 128 10.38 9.66 7.52
N ARG A 129 9.12 9.71 7.94
CA ARG A 129 8.67 10.27 9.21
C ARG A 129 9.22 9.48 10.38
N ASP A 130 9.65 10.15 11.43
CA ASP A 130 10.24 9.48 12.60
C ASP A 130 9.25 8.55 13.31
N LEU A 131 9.79 7.53 13.98
CA LEU A 131 9.01 6.60 14.80
C LEU A 131 9.16 6.94 16.29
N ARG A 132 8.08 6.75 17.04
CA ARG A 132 8.07 6.79 18.52
C ARG A 132 7.52 5.48 19.05
N SER A 133 8.18 4.91 20.06
CA SER A 133 7.73 3.72 20.78
C SER A 133 7.29 4.01 22.20
#